data_AF-A0A3D2IB91-F1
#
_entry.id   AF-A0A3D2IB91-F1
#
_cell.length_a   1.000
_cell.length_b   1.000
_cell.length_c   1.000
_cell.angle_alpha   90.00
_cell.angle_beta   90.00
_cell.angle_gamma   90.00
#
_symmetry.space_group_name_H-M   'P 1'
#
loop_
_entity.id
_entity.type
_entity.pdbx_description
1 polymer ?
#
loop_
_entity_poly.entity_id
_entity_poly.type
_entity_poly.pdbx_seq_one_letter_code
_entity_poly.pdbx_strand_id
1 'polypeptide(L)'
;NTCPTGIATHDPKFKAKYKGNKDHIVDTLTYLAEDVRRELAKIGKESLQEIMGNTKLLSINDVHEPLINKLGLDLSFFTSASVYNKTENKKSL
;
A
#
# COMPACT_ATOMS: atom_id res chain seq x y z
N ASN A 1 -14.21 -24.42 -4.67
CA ASN A 1 -15.42 -24.21 -5.50
C ASN A 1 -16.70 -23.89 -4.72
N THR A 2 -16.63 -23.50 -3.43
CA THR A 2 -17.84 -23.26 -2.61
C THR A 2 -17.93 -21.84 -2.06
N CYS A 3 -17.20 -20.88 -2.64
CA CYS A 3 -17.23 -19.48 -2.22
C CYS A 3 -18.69 -18.96 -2.24
N PRO A 4 -19.24 -18.54 -1.08
CA PRO A 4 -20.67 -18.23 -0.95
C PRO A 4 -21.09 -16.99 -1.76
N THR A 5 -20.14 -16.10 -2.06
CA THR A 5 -20.34 -14.85 -2.80
C THR A 5 -20.01 -14.96 -4.30
N GLY A 6 -19.57 -16.13 -4.77
CA GLY A 6 -19.30 -16.35 -6.19
C GLY A 6 -18.01 -15.72 -6.74
N ILE A 7 -17.13 -15.22 -5.86
CA ILE A 7 -15.86 -14.60 -6.25
C ILE A 7 -14.85 -15.69 -6.65
N ALA A 8 -14.43 -16.52 -5.69
CA ALA A 8 -13.41 -17.55 -5.87
C ALA A 8 -14.04 -18.94 -6.12
N THR A 9 -14.78 -19.08 -7.22
CA THR A 9 -15.39 -20.36 -7.60
C THR A 9 -15.58 -20.50 -9.12
N HIS A 10 -15.49 -21.74 -9.60
CA HIS A 10 -15.86 -22.14 -10.95
C HIS A 10 -17.19 -22.91 -11.02
N ASP A 11 -17.76 -23.32 -9.88
CA ASP A 11 -19.05 -24.00 -9.84
C ASP A 11 -20.19 -23.02 -10.23
N PRO A 12 -21.01 -23.33 -11.27
CA PRO A 12 -22.08 -22.45 -11.75
C PRO A 12 -23.08 -22.02 -10.67
N LYS A 13 -23.41 -22.92 -9.72
CA LYS A 13 -24.35 -22.65 -8.62
C LYS A 13 -23.86 -21.52 -7.72
N PHE A 14 -22.55 -21.48 -7.47
CA PHE A 14 -21.94 -20.44 -6.64
C PHE A 14 -21.57 -19.21 -7.47
N LYS A 15 -21.18 -19.38 -8.74
CA LYS A 15 -20.82 -18.26 -9.62
C LYS A 15 -22.00 -17.33 -9.88
N ALA A 16 -23.21 -17.87 -10.02
CA ALA A 16 -24.45 -17.10 -10.15
C ALA A 16 -24.73 -16.14 -8.97
N LYS A 17 -24.05 -16.31 -7.83
CA LYS A 17 -24.19 -15.44 -6.64
C LYS A 17 -23.33 -14.18 -6.70
N TYR A 18 -22.47 -14.02 -7.71
CA TYR A 18 -21.63 -12.83 -7.85
C TYR A 18 -22.47 -11.60 -8.17
N LYS A 19 -22.33 -10.54 -7.35
CA LYS A 19 -23.06 -9.27 -7.49
C LYS A 19 -22.14 -8.06 -7.69
N GLY A 20 -20.86 -8.29 -8.00
CA GLY A 20 -19.91 -7.19 -8.19
C GLY A 20 -20.19 -6.41 -9.48
N ASN A 21 -20.07 -5.09 -9.40
CA ASN A 21 -20.12 -4.20 -10.55
C ASN A 21 -18.70 -3.68 -10.85
N LYS A 22 -18.34 -3.55 -12.13
CA LYS A 22 -17.11 -2.90 -12.58
C LYS A 22 -17.00 -1.46 -12.05
N ASP A 23 -18.12 -0.76 -11.93
CA ASP A 23 -18.13 0.65 -11.49
C ASP A 23 -17.61 0.77 -10.06
N HIS A 24 -17.93 -0.20 -9.18
CA HIS A 24 -17.40 -0.22 -7.81
C HIS A 24 -15.87 -0.33 -7.76
N ILE A 25 -15.23 -0.96 -8.75
CA ILE A 25 -13.76 -1.04 -8.84
C ILE A 25 -13.21 0.33 -9.21
N VAL A 26 -13.83 1.00 -10.19
CA VAL A 26 -13.46 2.35 -10.62
C VAL A 26 -13.58 3.33 -9.45
N ASP A 27 -14.70 3.29 -8.72
CA ASP A 27 -14.95 4.15 -7.57
C ASP A 27 -13.90 3.92 -6.47
N THR A 28 -13.64 2.65 -6.12
CA THR A 28 -12.64 2.29 -5.11
C THR A 28 -11.25 2.83 -5.45
N LEU A 29 -10.80 2.63 -6.68
CA LEU A 29 -9.48 3.12 -7.12
C LEU A 29 -9.43 4.64 -7.22
N THR A 30 -10.54 5.28 -7.57
CA THR A 30 -10.66 6.75 -7.64
C THR A 30 -10.52 7.36 -6.25
N TYR A 31 -11.24 6.84 -5.25
CA TYR A 31 -11.14 7.31 -3.87
C TYR A 31 -9.76 7.03 -3.27
N LEU A 32 -9.18 5.85 -3.54
CA LEU A 32 -7.81 5.57 -3.11
C LEU A 32 -6.80 6.58 -3.70
N ALA A 33 -6.93 6.92 -4.98
CA ALA A 33 -6.07 7.91 -5.61
C ALA A 33 -6.27 9.32 -5.04
N GLU A 34 -7.50 9.71 -4.69
CA GLU A 34 -7.81 10.97 -3.99
C GLU A 34 -7.15 11.04 -2.62
N ASP A 35 -7.24 9.96 -1.84
CA ASP A 35 -6.62 9.86 -0.53
C ASP A 35 -5.10 9.99 -0.63
N VAL A 36 -4.48 9.29 -1.59
CA VAL A 36 -3.04 9.41 -1.85
C VAL A 36 -2.66 10.85 -2.20
N ARG A 37 -3.41 11.54 -3.07
CA ARG A 37 -3.14 12.96 -3.41
C ARG A 37 -3.26 13.87 -2.19
N ARG A 38 -4.22 13.60 -1.30
CA ARG A 38 -4.40 14.36 -0.06
C ARG A 38 -3.22 14.16 0.90
N GLU A 39 -2.74 12.92 1.06
CA GLU A 39 -1.56 12.66 1.89
C GLU A 39 -0.29 13.27 1.30
N LEU A 40 -0.09 13.20 -0.02
CA LEU A 40 1.02 13.87 -0.71
C LEU A 40 1.01 15.39 -0.47
N ALA A 41 -0.16 16.03 -0.57
CA ALA A 41 -0.31 17.45 -0.32
C ALA A 41 0.05 17.83 1.13
N LYS A 42 -0.31 17.00 2.12
CA LYS A 42 0.04 17.24 3.54
C LYS A 42 1.55 17.27 3.78
N ILE A 43 2.33 16.51 3.00
CA ILE A 43 3.80 16.47 3.09
C ILE A 43 4.48 17.35 2.04
N GLY A 44 3.72 18.18 1.31
CA GLY A 44 4.25 19.12 0.31
C GLY A 44 4.85 18.46 -0.92
N LYS A 45 4.23 17.39 -1.42
CA LYS A 45 4.67 16.62 -2.60
C LYS A 45 3.60 16.63 -3.68
N GLU A 46 4.01 16.73 -4.94
CA GLU A 46 3.09 16.80 -6.08
C GLU A 46 2.90 15.44 -6.76
N SER A 47 3.86 14.53 -6.60
CA SER A 47 3.86 13.22 -7.23
C SER A 47 4.38 12.09 -6.33
N LEU A 48 3.94 10.85 -6.62
CA LEU A 48 4.48 9.66 -5.95
C LEU A 48 5.98 9.51 -6.20
N GLN A 49 6.45 9.92 -7.38
CA GLN A 49 7.85 9.82 -7.79
C GLN A 49 8.79 10.56 -6.84
N GLU A 50 8.35 11.66 -6.23
CA GLU A 50 9.16 12.44 -5.28
C GLU A 50 9.36 11.74 -3.93
N ILE A 51 8.52 10.76 -3.59
CA ILE A 51 8.55 10.08 -2.29
C ILE A 51 9.04 8.62 -2.38
N MET A 52 9.07 8.03 -3.57
CA MET A 52 9.50 6.65 -3.76
C MET A 52 10.91 6.45 -3.21
N GLY A 53 11.06 5.53 -2.26
CA GLY A 53 12.35 5.21 -1.64
C GLY A 53 12.83 6.20 -0.58
N ASN A 54 12.07 7.26 -0.28
CA ASN A 54 12.44 8.23 0.76
C ASN A 54 11.89 7.80 2.12
N THR A 55 12.60 6.88 2.77
CA THR A 55 12.29 6.35 4.10
C THR A 55 12.37 7.40 5.22
N LYS A 56 13.04 8.54 5.00
CA LYS A 56 13.09 9.64 5.97
C LYS A 56 11.74 10.30 6.22
N LEU A 57 10.76 10.06 5.35
CA LEU A 57 9.38 10.52 5.55
C LEU A 57 8.59 9.65 6.54
N LEU A 58 9.16 8.49 6.94
CA LEU A 58 8.55 7.57 7.88
C LEU A 58 9.12 7.80 9.28
N SER A 59 8.25 7.70 10.28
CA SER A 59 8.61 7.69 11.69
C SER A 59 7.82 6.62 12.42
N ILE A 60 8.40 6.08 13.50
CA ILE A 60 7.70 5.15 14.37
C ILE A 60 6.74 5.97 15.24
N ASN A 61 5.52 5.47 15.38
CA ASN A 61 4.58 6.07 16.31
C ASN A 61 4.87 5.58 17.73
N ASP A 62 5.22 6.51 18.62
CA ASP A 62 5.61 6.26 20.02
C ASP A 62 4.55 5.46 20.79
N VAL A 63 3.28 5.57 20.42
CA VAL A 63 2.17 4.80 21.03
C VAL A 63 2.41 3.28 20.94
N HIS A 64 3.14 2.81 19.93
CA HIS A 64 3.40 1.40 19.70
C HIS A 64 4.75 0.90 20.23
N GLU A 65 5.57 1.79 20.79
CA GLU A 65 6.89 1.44 21.33
C GLU A 65 6.86 0.28 22.37
N PRO A 66 5.90 0.22 23.32
CA PRO A 66 5.84 -0.89 24.27
C PRO A 66 5.61 -2.25 23.61
N LEU A 67 4.83 -2.29 22.52
CA LEU A 67 4.53 -3.51 21.79
C LEU A 67 5.74 -3.95 20.95
N ILE A 68 6.41 -2.99 20.30
CA ILE A 68 7.62 -3.24 19.50
C ILE A 68 8.71 -3.85 20.40
N ASN A 69 8.96 -3.25 21.56
CA ASN A 69 9.95 -3.73 22.52
C ASN A 69 9.58 -5.11 23.09
N LYS A 70 8.31 -5.33 23.43
CA LYS A 70 7.83 -6.63 23.93
C LYS A 70 8.02 -7.76 22.91
N LEU A 71 7.85 -7.47 21.62
CA LEU A 71 8.00 -8.45 20.53
C LEU A 71 9.45 -8.54 20.02
N GLY A 72 10.36 -7.70 20.50
CA GLY A 72 11.75 -7.66 20.02
C GLY A 72 11.86 -7.29 18.54
N LEU A 73 10.96 -6.46 18.03
CA LEU A 73 10.94 -6.06 16.62
C LEU A 73 11.98 -4.98 16.36
N ASP A 74 12.89 -5.24 15.43
CA ASP A 74 13.80 -4.24 14.89
C ASP A 74 13.20 -3.59 13.64
N LEU A 75 12.85 -2.32 13.74
CA LEU A 75 12.31 -1.53 12.63
C LEU A 75 13.36 -0.65 11.96
N SER A 76 14.63 -0.69 12.42
CA SER A 76 15.72 0.12 11.90
C SER A 76 15.90 -0.08 10.40
N PHE A 77 15.72 -1.30 9.90
CA PHE A 77 15.77 -1.60 8.46
C PHE A 77 14.88 -0.68 7.62
N PHE A 78 13.69 -0.31 8.11
CA PHE A 78 12.76 0.54 7.37
C PHE A 78 13.03 2.03 7.56
N THR A 79 13.51 2.44 8.73
CA THR A 79 13.69 3.85 9.09
C THR A 79 15.10 4.39 8.80
N SER A 80 16.11 3.52 8.77
CA SER A 80 17.52 3.87 8.54
C SER A 80 18.00 3.58 7.11
N ALA A 81 17.14 3.09 6.22
CA ALA A 81 17.53 2.80 4.84
C ALA A 81 17.94 4.08 4.09
N SER A 82 19.00 3.99 3.27
CA SER A 82 19.39 5.05 2.35
C SER A 82 18.32 5.26 1.27
N VAL A 83 18.17 6.50 0.79
CA VAL A 83 17.20 6.84 -0.27
C VAL A 83 17.53 6.05 -1.53
N TYR A 84 16.57 5.24 -1.99
CA TYR A 84 16.73 4.47 -3.22
C TYR A 84 16.61 5.39 -4.45
N ASN A 85 17.71 5.61 -5.17
CA ASN A 85 17.74 6.40 -6.42
C ASN A 85 17.73 5.48 -7.64
N LYS A 86 16.57 5.35 -8.29
CA LYS A 86 16.37 4.51 -9.50
C LYS A 86 17.27 4.94 -10.68
N THR A 87 17.66 6.21 -10.76
CA THR A 87 18.50 6.76 -11.83
C THR A 87 19.93 6.24 -11.83
N GLU A 88 20.49 5.85 -10.68
CA GLU A 88 21.86 5.33 -10.59
C GLU A 88 21.96 3.82 -10.86
N ASN A 89 20.86 3.07 -10.70
CA ASN A 89 20.85 1.62 -10.79
C ASN A 89 20.52 1.05 -12.19
N LYS A 90 20.52 1.89 -13.24
CA LYS A 90 20.32 1.44 -14.64
C LYS A 90 21.60 1.05 -15.38
N LYS A 91 22.79 1.14 -14.76
CA LYS A 91 24.09 0.83 -15.39
C LYS A 91 24.61 -0.60 -15.17
N SER A 92 23.84 -1.48 -14.53
CA SER A 92 24.24 -2.88 -14.33
C SER A 92 23.10 -3.81 -14.69
N LEU A 93 22.85 -3.95 -16.00
CA LEU A 93 22.21 -5.09 -16.66
C LEU A 93 22.61 -5.06 -18.14
#